data_AF-A0A399F485-F1
#
_entry.id   AF-A0A399F485-F1
#
_cell.length_a   1.000
_cell.length_b   1.000
_cell.length_c   1.000
_cell.angle_alpha   90.00
_cell.angle_beta   90.00
_cell.angle_gamma   90.00
#
_symmetry.space_group_name_H-M   'P 1'
#
loop_
_entity.id
_entity.type
_entity.pdbx_description
1 polymer ?
#
loop_
_entity_poly.entity_id
_entity_poly.type
_entity_poly.pdbx_seq_one_letter_code
_entity_poly.pdbx_strand_id
1 'polypeptide(L)'
;MKRRTLIKGLLALPLGFGVLQPALAAARPLRVGVDACPYCNMTILDARYAAQMVTTTGKVYSYDDVGCLLDHVLGYGGPQATPKEMYVADFAASERKEARFLEAEQAHFLIQ
;
A
#
# COMPACT_ATOMS: atom_id res chain seq x y z
N MET A 1 -36.70 58.35 -4.27
CA MET A 1 -35.28 58.38 -4.73
C MET A 1 -34.72 56.97 -4.74
N LYS A 2 -34.22 56.53 -5.91
CA LYS A 2 -33.31 55.40 -6.22
C LYS A 2 -33.68 54.01 -5.68
N ARG A 3 -34.28 53.15 -6.52
CA ARG A 3 -33.65 52.18 -7.48
C ARG A 3 -33.49 50.80 -6.79
N ARG A 4 -34.38 49.82 -7.02
CA ARG A 4 -34.41 48.87 -8.16
C ARG A 4 -33.05 48.23 -8.44
N THR A 5 -32.85 46.97 -8.06
CA THR A 5 -32.15 45.88 -8.80
C THR A 5 -32.11 44.63 -7.91
N LEU A 6 -32.89 43.58 -8.20
CA LEU A 6 -32.52 42.42 -9.04
C LEU A 6 -31.45 41.56 -8.32
N ILE A 7 -31.82 40.41 -7.75
CA ILE A 7 -31.89 39.10 -8.45
C ILE A 7 -30.68 38.92 -9.39
N LYS A 8 -29.94 37.83 -9.15
CA LYS A 8 -28.92 37.15 -9.98
C LYS A 8 -27.46 37.37 -9.51
N GLY A 9 -26.82 36.27 -9.12
CA GLY A 9 -25.41 36.16 -8.75
C GLY A 9 -25.29 35.92 -7.24
N LEU A 10 -24.83 34.79 -6.74
CA LEU A 10 -23.72 33.97 -7.20
C LEU A 10 -24.14 32.49 -7.31
N LEU A 11 -24.40 32.08 -8.55
CA LEU A 11 -24.29 30.69 -8.96
C LEU A 11 -22.93 30.57 -9.64
N ALA A 12 -21.88 30.38 -8.85
CA ALA A 12 -20.54 30.07 -9.34
C ALA A 12 -19.73 29.45 -8.18
N LEU A 13 -20.23 28.33 -7.65
CA LEU A 13 -19.33 27.37 -7.01
C LEU A 13 -18.46 26.85 -8.17
N PRO A 14 -17.15 27.11 -8.20
CA PRO A 14 -16.34 26.48 -9.22
C PRO A 14 -16.54 24.99 -9.00
N LEU A 15 -17.03 24.28 -10.03
CA LEU A 15 -16.81 22.85 -10.14
C LEU A 15 -15.30 22.70 -10.18
N GLY A 16 -14.68 22.67 -8.99
CA GLY A 16 -13.30 22.29 -8.82
C GLY A 16 -13.23 20.93 -9.46
N PHE A 17 -12.58 20.87 -10.61
CA PHE A 17 -12.09 19.66 -11.22
C PHE A 17 -11.22 19.02 -10.15
N GLY A 18 -11.84 18.20 -9.29
CA GLY A 18 -11.16 17.40 -8.31
C GLY A 18 -10.27 16.50 -9.13
N VAL A 19 -8.99 16.84 -9.18
CA VAL A 19 -7.97 15.97 -9.75
C VAL A 19 -8.06 14.70 -8.91
N LEU A 20 -8.74 13.69 -9.44
CA LEU A 20 -8.63 12.33 -8.97
C LEU A 20 -7.17 11.97 -9.16
N GLN A 21 -6.35 12.22 -8.14
CA GLN A 21 -5.01 11.68 -8.09
C GLN A 21 -5.23 10.16 -8.21
N PRO A 22 -4.76 9.52 -9.30
CA PRO A 22 -4.78 8.08 -9.35
C PRO A 22 -4.04 7.60 -8.10
N ALA A 23 -4.62 6.66 -7.37
CA ALA A 23 -3.92 6.03 -6.26
C ALA A 23 -2.63 5.46 -6.86
N LEU A 24 -1.50 6.14 -6.63
CA LEU A 24 -0.20 5.60 -6.98
C LEU A 24 -0.12 4.28 -6.23
N ALA A 25 0.22 3.23 -6.96
CA ALA A 25 0.58 1.99 -6.33
C ALA A 25 1.74 2.30 -5.36
N ALA A 26 1.55 1.87 -4.12
CA ALA A 26 2.38 2.21 -2.98
C ALA A 26 2.11 1.19 -1.87
N ALA A 27 3.11 0.93 -1.05
CA ALA A 27 2.93 0.21 0.19
C ALA A 27 1.85 0.88 1.07
N ARG A 28 1.14 0.08 1.85
CA ARG A 28 0.13 0.56 2.80
C ARG A 28 0.55 0.32 4.24
N PRO A 29 0.02 1.10 5.20
CA PRO A 29 0.21 0.82 6.61
C PRO A 29 -0.21 -0.62 6.95
N LEU A 30 0.67 -1.34 7.64
CA LEU A 30 0.45 -2.71 8.08
C LEU A 30 -0.26 -2.71 9.44
N ARG A 31 -1.34 -3.49 9.57
CA ARG A 31 -2.03 -3.70 10.85
C ARG A 31 -1.46 -4.95 11.53
N VAL A 32 -0.39 -4.76 12.29
CA VAL A 32 0.26 -5.85 13.04
C VAL A 32 -0.72 -6.47 14.03
N GLY A 33 -0.74 -7.81 14.08
CA GLY A 33 -1.68 -8.57 14.90
C GLY A 33 -3.09 -8.70 14.30
N VAL A 34 -3.32 -8.17 13.10
CA VAL A 34 -4.63 -8.22 12.42
C VAL A 34 -4.50 -8.73 10.99
N ASP A 35 -3.55 -8.18 10.22
CA ASP A 35 -3.35 -8.59 8.84
C ASP A 35 -2.76 -10.01 8.79
N ALA A 36 -3.26 -10.83 7.88
CA ALA A 36 -2.83 -12.20 7.67
C ALA A 36 -2.09 -12.34 6.34
N CYS A 37 -0.98 -13.07 6.37
CA CYS A 37 -0.21 -13.40 5.19
C CYS A 37 -1.03 -14.32 4.26
N PRO A 38 -1.25 -13.96 2.98
CA PRO A 38 -2.06 -14.76 2.06
C PRO A 38 -1.37 -16.04 1.59
N TYR A 39 -0.07 -16.21 1.91
CA TYR A 39 0.72 -17.37 1.55
C TYR A 39 0.70 -18.43 2.66
N CYS A 40 1.17 -18.08 3.87
CA CYS A 40 1.26 -19.02 5.00
C CYS A 40 0.02 -19.00 5.92
N ASN A 41 -0.93 -18.10 5.71
CA ASN A 41 -2.13 -17.88 6.54
C ASN A 41 -1.86 -17.49 8.00
N MET A 42 -0.62 -17.17 8.36
CA MET A 42 -0.30 -16.65 9.69
C MET A 42 -0.67 -15.17 9.81
N THR A 43 -1.01 -14.75 11.03
CA THR A 43 -1.14 -13.33 11.36
C THR A 43 0.25 -12.70 11.45
N ILE A 44 0.42 -11.50 10.89
CA ILE A 44 1.70 -10.80 10.87
C ILE A 44 1.95 -10.18 12.25
N LEU A 45 2.97 -10.66 12.96
CA LEU A 45 3.25 -10.28 14.37
C LEU A 45 4.48 -9.40 14.57
N ASP A 46 5.35 -9.29 13.56
CA ASP A 46 6.55 -8.46 13.61
C ASP A 46 6.74 -7.72 12.28
N ALA A 47 6.47 -6.42 12.31
CA ALA A 47 6.51 -5.57 11.12
C ALA A 47 7.90 -5.48 10.48
N ARG A 48 8.97 -5.77 11.24
CA ARG A 48 10.36 -5.63 10.78
C ARG A 48 10.75 -6.62 9.69
N TYR A 49 10.00 -7.71 9.55
CA TYR A 49 10.22 -8.72 8.51
C TYR A 49 9.21 -8.65 7.38
N ALA A 50 8.11 -7.91 7.59
CA ALA A 50 6.99 -7.91 6.68
C ALA A 50 7.38 -7.44 5.27
N ALA A 51 6.68 -7.97 4.28
CA ALA A 51 6.80 -7.56 2.90
C ALA A 51 5.43 -7.23 2.31
N GLN A 52 5.39 -6.46 1.23
CA GLN A 52 4.16 -6.18 0.49
C GLN A 52 4.35 -6.34 -1.01
N MET A 53 3.30 -6.86 -1.66
CA MET A 53 3.16 -6.81 -3.11
C MET A 53 1.96 -5.95 -3.46
N VAL A 54 2.15 -4.99 -4.36
CA VAL A 54 1.07 -4.27 -5.01
C VAL A 54 0.86 -4.87 -6.39
N THR A 55 -0.37 -5.28 -6.69
CA THR A 55 -0.71 -5.85 -8.00
C THR A 55 -0.92 -4.78 -9.06
N THR A 56 -0.99 -5.18 -10.33
CA THR A 56 -1.40 -4.31 -11.45
C THR A 56 -2.78 -3.70 -11.26
N THR A 57 -3.66 -4.36 -10.49
CA THR A 57 -4.99 -3.87 -10.11
C THR A 57 -5.00 -2.97 -8.87
N GLY A 58 -3.84 -2.74 -8.24
CA GLY A 58 -3.70 -1.90 -7.05
C GLY A 58 -4.09 -2.59 -5.73
N LYS A 59 -4.29 -3.93 -5.74
CA LYS A 59 -4.48 -4.70 -4.51
C LYS A 59 -3.14 -4.85 -3.80
N VAL A 60 -3.15 -4.64 -2.49
CA VAL A 60 -1.96 -4.82 -1.65
C VAL A 60 -2.10 -6.13 -0.89
N TYR A 61 -1.12 -6.99 -1.05
CA TYR A 61 -0.93 -8.19 -0.23
C TYR A 61 0.18 -7.94 0.76
N SER A 62 -0.07 -8.20 2.04
CA SER A 62 0.93 -8.12 3.11
C SER A 62 1.37 -9.53 3.48
N TYR A 63 2.67 -9.73 3.62
CA TYR A 63 3.29 -11.02 3.91
C TYR A 63 3.99 -10.98 5.26
N ASP A 64 4.01 -12.13 5.93
CA ASP A 64 4.65 -12.29 7.25
C ASP A 64 6.15 -12.02 7.18
N ASP A 65 6.78 -12.51 6.11
CA ASP A 65 8.18 -12.24 5.80
C ASP A 65 8.41 -12.08 4.28
N VAL A 66 9.65 -11.70 3.93
CA VAL A 66 10.12 -11.60 2.54
C VAL A 66 10.09 -12.94 1.82
N GLY A 67 10.30 -14.06 2.52
CA GLY A 67 10.29 -15.40 1.93
C GLY A 67 8.91 -15.80 1.42
N CYS A 68 7.86 -15.53 2.19
CA CYS A 68 6.47 -15.74 1.81
C CYS A 68 6.09 -14.94 0.55
N LEU A 69 6.58 -13.70 0.44
CA LEU A 69 6.42 -12.89 -0.77
C LEU A 69 7.13 -13.56 -1.97
N LEU A 70 8.40 -13.93 -1.78
CA LEU A 70 9.21 -14.55 -2.83
C LEU A 70 8.60 -15.85 -3.35
N ASP A 71 8.21 -16.75 -2.45
CA ASP A 71 7.59 -18.03 -2.80
C ASP A 71 6.28 -17.85 -3.58
N HIS A 72 5.47 -16.87 -3.19
CA HIS A 72 4.25 -16.54 -3.91
C HIS A 72 4.56 -16.04 -5.32
N VAL A 73 5.52 -15.14 -5.48
CA VAL A 73 5.93 -14.61 -6.80
C VAL A 73 6.57 -15.69 -7.69
N LEU A 74 7.30 -16.65 -7.11
CA LEU A 74 7.85 -17.81 -7.82
C LEU A 74 6.80 -18.87 -8.18
N GLY A 75 5.56 -18.72 -7.71
CA GLY A 75 4.46 -19.61 -8.04
C GLY A 75 4.40 -20.90 -7.23
N TYR A 76 5.06 -20.95 -6.06
CA TYR A 76 4.99 -22.10 -5.15
C TYR A 76 3.67 -22.19 -4.38
N GLY A 77 2.85 -21.13 -4.41
CA GLY A 77 1.53 -21.11 -3.80
C GLY A 77 0.94 -19.69 -3.76
N GLY A 78 -0.12 -19.51 -2.96
CA GLY A 78 -0.78 -18.21 -2.79
C GLY A 78 -1.83 -17.87 -3.87
N PRO A 79 -2.54 -16.75 -3.71
CA PRO A 79 -3.60 -16.33 -4.62
C PRO A 79 -3.06 -15.87 -5.98
N GLN A 80 -3.76 -16.16 -7.06
CA GLN A 80 -3.36 -15.68 -8.40
C GLN A 80 -3.32 -14.14 -8.43
N ALA A 81 -2.16 -13.58 -8.76
CA ALA A 81 -1.91 -12.16 -8.74
C ALA A 81 -0.79 -11.81 -9.72
N THR A 82 -0.89 -10.64 -10.36
CA THR A 82 0.18 -10.09 -11.21
C THR A 82 0.89 -8.99 -10.42
N PRO A 83 2.16 -9.21 -9.99
CA PRO A 83 2.93 -8.19 -9.29
C PRO A 83 3.13 -6.96 -10.16
N LYS A 84 3.05 -5.77 -9.56
CA LYS A 84 3.45 -4.50 -10.17
C LYS A 84 4.61 -3.88 -9.39
N GLU A 85 4.50 -3.85 -8.07
CA GLU A 85 5.53 -3.31 -7.17
C GLU A 85 5.69 -4.25 -5.97
N MET A 86 6.89 -4.28 -5.41
CA MET A 86 7.23 -5.07 -4.23
C MET A 86 8.01 -4.22 -3.25
N TYR A 87 7.66 -4.35 -1.98
CA TYR A 87 8.23 -3.60 -0.88
C TYR A 87 8.63 -4.55 0.23
N VAL A 88 9.73 -4.24 0.91
CA VAL A 88 10.20 -4.98 2.09
C VAL A 88 10.41 -4.01 3.23
N ALA A 89 10.16 -4.46 4.46
CA ALA A 89 10.48 -3.66 5.63
C ALA A 89 11.99 -3.46 5.73
N ASP A 90 12.41 -2.22 5.90
CA ASP A 90 13.76 -1.90 6.37
C ASP A 90 13.86 -2.35 7.83
N PHE A 91 14.57 -3.44 8.06
CA PHE A 91 14.72 -4.00 9.40
C PHE A 91 15.31 -2.99 10.41
N ALA A 92 16.25 -2.15 9.98
CA ALA A 92 16.93 -1.20 10.85
C ALA A 92 16.08 0.04 11.15
N ALA A 93 15.20 0.43 10.22
CA ALA A 93 14.31 1.57 10.40
C ALA A 93 12.91 1.20 10.92
N SER A 94 12.57 -0.09 10.96
CA SER A 94 11.26 -0.59 11.41
C SER A 94 11.23 -0.95 12.88
N GLU A 95 10.04 -0.89 13.47
CA GLU A 95 9.76 -1.42 14.80
C GLU A 95 8.87 -2.66 14.71
N ARG A 96 8.76 -3.42 15.79
CA ARG A 96 7.91 -4.64 15.80
C ARG A 96 6.45 -4.38 15.40
N LYS A 97 5.93 -3.17 15.66
CA LYS A 97 4.54 -2.80 15.38
C LYS A 97 4.35 -1.86 14.19
N GLU A 98 5.42 -1.36 13.60
CA GLU A 98 5.37 -0.40 12.48
C GLU A 98 6.49 -0.69 11.48
N ALA A 99 6.11 -0.96 10.22
CA ALA A 99 7.06 -1.18 9.14
C ALA A 99 7.42 0.14 8.45
N ARG A 100 8.71 0.36 8.20
CA ARG A 100 9.21 1.33 7.23
C ARG A 100 9.54 0.57 5.95
N PHE A 101 8.70 0.72 4.94
CA PHE A 101 8.87 0.02 3.68
C PHE A 101 9.85 0.75 2.76
N LEU A 102 10.70 -0.04 2.10
CA LEU A 102 11.51 0.36 0.96
C LEU A 102 11.11 -0.49 -0.25
N GLU A 103 11.36 0.00 -1.46
CA GLU A 103 11.23 -0.83 -2.66
C GLU A 103 12.20 -2.00 -2.59
N ALA A 104 11.75 -3.20 -2.97
CA ALA A 104 12.56 -4.41 -2.86
C ALA A 104 13.87 -4.33 -3.68
N GLU A 105 13.88 -3.58 -4.78
CA GLU A 105 15.06 -3.38 -5.63
C GLU A 105 16.16 -2.52 -4.96
N GLN A 106 15.78 -1.72 -3.96
CA GLN A 106 16.69 -0.85 -3.22
C GLN A 106 17.20 -1.51 -1.93
N ALA A 107 16.67 -2.68 -1.58
CA ALA A 107 17.00 -3.39 -0.36
C ALA A 107 18.23 -4.30 -0.54
N HIS A 108 19.00 -4.45 0.55
CA HIS A 108 20.03 -5.47 0.66
C HIS A 108 19.55 -6.58 1.57
N PHE A 109 19.57 -7.82 1.07
CA PHE A 109 19.11 -8.99 1.81
C PHE A 109 20.30 -9.73 2.43
N LEU A 110 20.23 -9.98 3.74
CA LEU A 110 21.15 -10.85 4.44
C LEU A 110 20.45 -12.20 4.62
N ILE A 111 20.86 -13.19 3.82
CA ILE A 111 20.33 -14.54 3.89
C ILE A 111 21.24 -15.32 4.86
N GLN A 112 20.67 -15.80 5.96
CA GLN A 112 21.33 -16.67 6.94
C GLN A 112 20.88 -18.11 6.75
#